data_AF-A0A1G5GCF0-F1
#
_entry.id   AF-A0A1G5GCF0-F1
#
_cell.length_a   1.000
_cell.length_b   1.000
_cell.length_c   1.000
_cell.angle_alpha   90.00
_cell.angle_beta   90.00
_cell.angle_gamma   90.00
#
_symmetry.space_group_name_H-M   'P 1'
#
loop_
_entity.id
_entity.type
_entity.pdbx_description
1 polymer ?
#
loop_
_entity_poly.entity_id
_entity_poly.type
_entity_poly.pdbx_seq_one_letter_code
_entity_poly.pdbx_strand_id
1 'polypeptide(L)'
;MSPTLRNAILIAIAASGLLFGCATSQKIQVVQPGDQNFSCSAIKEELAKLDKAQVEIDSKKGVTGTNVAGAIFWWPGLAYTYYDAGEATRLVNDRKSALTTIYNSKNCTP
;
A
#
# COMPACT_ATOMS: atom_id res chain seq x y z
N MET A 1 -29.99 26.14 31.86
CA MET A 1 -28.77 26.14 31.02
C MET A 1 -28.85 27.35 30.10
N SER A 2 -27.88 28.28 30.12
CA SER A 2 -27.90 29.42 29.21
C SER A 2 -27.79 28.92 27.75
N PRO A 3 -28.40 29.62 26.77
CA PRO A 3 -28.31 29.21 25.36
C PRO A 3 -26.85 29.18 24.86
N THR A 4 -25.98 30.01 25.46
CA THR A 4 -24.54 30.02 25.19
C THR A 4 -23.84 28.73 25.63
N LEU A 5 -24.20 28.18 26.80
CA LEU A 5 -23.61 26.94 27.32
C LEU A 5 -24.07 25.71 26.53
N ARG A 6 -25.34 25.68 26.10
CA ARG A 6 -25.87 24.60 25.26
C ARG A 6 -25.19 24.57 23.88
N ASN A 7 -24.96 25.74 23.28
CA ASN A 7 -24.27 25.83 22.00
C ASN A 7 -22.79 25.46 22.12
N ALA A 8 -22.11 25.87 23.21
CA ALA A 8 -20.73 25.47 23.49
C ALA A 8 -20.58 23.95 23.64
N ILE A 9 -21.52 23.29 24.33
CA ILE A 9 -21.53 21.82 24.47
C ILE A 9 -21.73 21.13 23.12
N LEU A 10 -22.65 21.62 22.28
CA LEU A 10 -22.89 21.06 20.95
C LEU A 10 -21.65 21.20 20.04
N ILE A 11 -20.94 22.32 20.11
CA ILE A 11 -19.70 22.54 19.36
C ILE A 11 -18.59 21.60 19.86
N ALA A 12 -18.45 21.42 21.18
CA ALA A 12 -17.44 20.53 21.76
C ALA A 12 -17.67 19.05 21.39
N ILE A 13 -18.93 18.60 21.35
CA ILE A 13 -19.30 17.24 20.93
C ILE A 13 -19.01 17.05 19.43
N ALA A 14 -19.36 18.02 18.59
CA ALA A 14 -19.08 17.96 17.16
C ALA A 14 -17.57 17.94 16.84
N ALA A 15 -16.77 18.70 17.58
CA ALA A 15 -15.32 18.74 17.42
C ALA A 15 -14.62 17.42 17.84
N SER A 16 -15.15 16.74 18.86
CA SER A 16 -14.56 15.50 19.38
C SER A 16 -14.73 14.30 18.43
N GLY A 17 -15.73 14.33 17.53
CA GLY A 17 -15.97 13.29 16.53
C GLY A 17 -14.94 13.24 15.40
N LEU A 18 -14.14 14.29 15.21
CA LEU A 18 -13.16 14.40 14.12
C LEU A 18 -11.80 13.72 14.45
N LEU A 19 -11.61 13.22 15.67
CA LEU A 19 -10.32 12.69 16.14
C LEU A 19 -10.22 11.15 16.13
N PHE A 20 -11.23 10.42 15.64
CA PHE A 20 -11.24 8.94 15.65
C PHE A 20 -10.55 8.26 14.45
N GLY A 21 -9.61 8.92 13.80
CA GLY A 21 -8.73 8.29 12.82
C GLY A 21 -7.48 7.71 13.48
N CYS A 22 -7.52 6.45 13.94
CA CYS A 22 -6.28 5.72 14.24
C CYS A 22 -5.52 5.48 12.92
N ALA A 23 -4.70 6.44 12.50
CA ALA A 23 -3.70 6.23 11.46
C ALA A 23 -2.56 5.37 12.05
N THR A 24 -2.88 4.10 12.35
CA THR A 24 -1.82 3.09 12.43
C THR A 24 -1.17 3.10 11.05
N SER A 25 0.09 3.50 10.98
CA SER A 25 0.91 3.28 9.80
C SER A 25 1.09 1.77 9.69
N GLN A 26 0.09 1.10 9.12
CA GLN A 26 0.16 -0.31 8.81
C GLN A 26 1.26 -0.43 7.77
N LYS A 27 2.47 -0.79 8.20
CA LYS A 27 3.51 -1.27 7.28
C LYS A 27 2.91 -2.48 6.58
N ILE A 28 2.45 -2.27 5.35
CA ILE A 28 1.86 -3.36 4.59
C ILE A 28 2.97 -4.36 4.27
N GLN A 29 2.64 -5.64 4.40
CA GLN A 29 3.60 -6.71 4.37
C GLN A 29 3.89 -7.14 2.93
N VAL A 30 5.18 -7.27 2.64
CA VAL A 30 5.72 -7.87 1.40
C VAL A 30 5.14 -9.27 1.13
N VAL A 31 4.85 -10.02 2.19
CA VAL A 31 4.16 -11.32 2.13
C VAL A 31 2.75 -11.13 2.65
N GLN A 32 1.75 -11.57 1.89
CA GLN A 32 0.37 -11.48 2.30
C GLN A 32 -0.18 -12.82 2.78
N PRO A 33 -1.09 -12.79 3.78
CA PRO A 33 -1.95 -13.93 4.07
C PRO A 33 -2.75 -14.30 2.80
N GLY A 34 -2.46 -15.46 2.22
CA GLY A 34 -3.13 -15.96 1.01
C GLY A 34 -2.24 -16.15 -0.21
N ASP A 35 -0.99 -15.67 -0.20
CA ASP A 35 -0.07 -15.87 -1.34
C ASP A 35 0.15 -17.36 -1.65
N GLN A 36 0.17 -18.18 -0.61
CA GLN A 36 0.28 -19.64 -0.73
C GLN A 36 -0.91 -20.27 -1.47
N ASN A 37 -2.04 -19.57 -1.56
CA ASN A 37 -3.23 -20.04 -2.27
C ASN A 37 -3.25 -19.62 -3.74
N PHE A 38 -2.31 -18.80 -4.19
CA PHE A 38 -2.25 -18.42 -5.60
C PHE A 38 -1.94 -19.62 -6.50
N SER A 39 -2.61 -19.65 -7.66
CA SER A 39 -2.24 -20.52 -8.78
C SER A 39 -0.99 -19.99 -9.47
N CYS A 40 -0.31 -20.83 -10.25
CA CYS A 40 0.84 -20.40 -11.04
C CYS A 40 0.49 -19.23 -11.99
N SER A 41 -0.71 -19.24 -12.58
CA SER A 41 -1.18 -18.13 -13.43
C SER A 41 -1.38 -16.84 -12.64
N ALA A 42 -2.00 -16.92 -11.46
CA ALA A 42 -2.21 -15.77 -10.59
C ALA A 42 -0.87 -15.16 -10.12
N ILE A 43 0.13 -16.00 -9.83
CA ILE A 43 1.48 -15.51 -9.49
C ILE A 43 2.11 -14.78 -10.69
N LYS A 44 2.03 -15.33 -11.91
CA LYS A 44 2.55 -14.65 -13.11
C LYS A 44 1.86 -13.31 -13.37
N GLU A 45 0.54 -13.27 -13.19
CA GLU A 45 -0.23 -12.03 -13.29
C GLU A 45 0.27 -11.00 -12.26
N GLU A 46 0.46 -11.42 -11.01
CA GLU A 46 0.96 -10.54 -9.95
C GLU A 46 2.40 -10.06 -10.17
N LEU A 47 3.26 -10.89 -10.76
CA LEU A 47 4.60 -10.45 -11.18
C LEU A 47 4.54 -9.40 -12.30
N ALA A 48 3.71 -9.62 -13.32
CA ALA A 48 3.54 -8.67 -14.44
C ALA A 48 2.97 -7.31 -13.97
N LYS A 49 2.12 -7.37 -12.95
CA LYS A 49 1.58 -6.20 -12.27
C LYS A 49 2.67 -5.42 -11.50
N LEU A 50 3.55 -6.12 -10.79
CA LEU A 50 4.71 -5.52 -10.12
C LEU A 50 5.73 -4.94 -11.10
N ASP A 51 5.87 -5.50 -12.30
CA ASP A 51 6.68 -4.90 -13.37
C ASP A 51 6.12 -3.55 -13.82
N LYS A 52 4.80 -3.45 -14.02
CA LYS A 52 4.14 -2.17 -14.34
C LYS A 52 4.32 -1.14 -13.22
N ALA A 53 4.23 -1.58 -11.96
CA ALA A 53 4.49 -0.73 -10.81
C ALA A 53 5.92 -0.18 -10.81
N GLN A 54 6.91 -1.03 -11.13
CA GLN A 54 8.31 -0.59 -11.23
C GLN A 54 8.50 0.49 -12.30
N VAL A 55 7.87 0.33 -13.47
CA VAL A 55 7.90 1.35 -14.53
C VAL A 55 7.30 2.68 -14.06
N GLU A 56 6.18 2.64 -13.32
CA GLU A 56 5.58 3.86 -12.79
C GLU A 56 6.47 4.53 -11.73
N ILE A 57 7.08 3.74 -10.83
CA ILE A 57 8.05 4.24 -9.84
C ILE A 57 9.23 4.90 -10.55
N ASP A 58 9.78 4.24 -11.58
CA ASP A 58 10.91 4.74 -12.35
C ASP A 58 10.57 6.03 -13.09
N SER A 59 9.36 6.14 -13.65
CA SER A 59 8.90 7.38 -14.31
C SER A 59 8.78 8.58 -13.36
N LYS A 60 8.68 8.32 -12.05
CA LYS A 60 8.57 9.35 -11.00
C LYS A 60 9.91 9.61 -10.29
N LYS A 61 10.97 8.86 -10.61
CA LYS A 61 12.32 9.12 -10.10
C LYS A 61 12.81 10.50 -10.60
N GLY A 62 13.33 11.31 -9.69
CA GLY A 62 13.87 12.63 -10.00
C GLY A 62 12.83 13.76 -10.14
N VAL A 63 11.54 13.48 -9.99
CA VAL A 63 10.50 14.52 -9.96
C VAL A 63 10.38 15.07 -8.54
N THR A 64 11.10 16.15 -8.26
CA THR A 64 11.06 16.85 -6.96
C THR A 64 9.64 17.35 -6.68
N GLY A 65 9.05 16.92 -5.56
CA GLY A 65 7.72 17.38 -5.10
C GLY A 65 6.53 16.53 -5.54
N THR A 66 6.71 15.50 -6.38
CA THR A 66 5.64 14.54 -6.67
C THR A 66 5.81 13.31 -5.79
N ASN A 67 4.87 13.09 -4.87
CA ASN A 67 4.85 11.85 -4.13
C ASN A 67 4.72 10.67 -5.12
N VAL A 68 5.53 9.62 -4.97
CA VAL A 68 5.32 8.31 -5.64
C VAL A 68 4.04 7.62 -5.09
N ALA A 69 3.23 8.39 -4.35
CA ALA A 69 2.06 8.07 -3.57
C ALA A 69 1.04 7.15 -4.20
N GLY A 70 0.82 7.29 -5.51
CA GLY A 70 -0.30 6.64 -6.19
C GLY A 70 0.06 5.33 -6.88
N ALA A 71 1.35 5.06 -7.13
CA ALA A 71 1.76 3.98 -8.03
C ALA A 71 1.47 2.58 -7.48
N ILE A 72 1.31 2.48 -6.16
CA ILE A 72 1.21 1.21 -5.45
C ILE A 72 -0.05 1.15 -4.58
N PHE A 73 -1.01 2.05 -4.77
CA PHE A 73 -2.20 2.11 -3.92
C PHE A 73 -3.17 0.93 -4.15
N TRP A 74 -3.04 0.19 -5.26
CA TRP A 74 -4.04 -0.79 -5.70
C TRP A 74 -3.54 -2.23 -5.90
N TRP A 75 -2.28 -2.51 -5.59
CA TRP A 75 -1.78 -3.89 -5.64
C TRP A 75 -2.12 -4.60 -4.33
N PRO A 76 -2.73 -5.80 -4.38
CA PRO A 76 -2.92 -6.61 -3.19
C PRO A 76 -1.57 -6.75 -2.46
N GLY A 77 -1.44 -6.07 -1.31
CA GLY A 77 -0.27 -6.19 -0.44
C GLY A 77 0.77 -5.09 -0.47
N LEU A 78 0.57 -4.03 -1.26
CA LEU A 78 1.51 -2.91 -1.26
C LEU A 78 0.83 -1.54 -1.23
N ALA A 79 -0.37 -1.43 -0.67
CA ALA A 79 -1.10 -0.16 -0.56
C ALA A 79 -0.35 0.86 0.32
N TYR A 80 0.60 1.56 -0.26
CA TYR A 80 1.34 2.60 0.43
C TYR A 80 1.75 3.71 -0.51
N THR A 81 1.73 4.91 0.06
CA THR A 81 2.19 6.13 -0.56
C THR A 81 3.64 6.36 -0.17
N TYR A 82 4.58 5.96 -1.03
CA TYR A 82 6.00 6.21 -0.75
C TYR A 82 6.37 7.64 -1.17
N TYR A 83 7.06 8.34 -0.27
CA TYR A 83 7.71 9.62 -0.55
C TYR A 83 9.03 9.44 -1.31
N ASP A 84 9.60 8.24 -1.26
CA ASP A 84 10.88 7.90 -1.87
C ASP A 84 10.74 6.76 -2.88
N ALA A 85 11.26 6.97 -4.09
CA ALA A 85 11.21 5.99 -5.18
C ALA A 85 12.14 4.79 -4.94
N GLY A 86 13.21 4.96 -4.16
CA GLY A 86 14.12 3.88 -3.76
C GLY A 86 13.43 2.90 -2.81
N GLU A 87 12.74 3.41 -1.80
CA GLU A 87 11.95 2.59 -0.87
C GLU A 87 10.80 1.86 -1.59
N ALA A 88 10.12 2.54 -2.51
CA ALA A 88 9.11 1.94 -3.37
C ALA A 88 9.70 0.80 -4.23
N THR A 89 10.86 1.03 -4.85
CA THR A 89 11.58 0.01 -5.65
C THR A 89 11.98 -1.18 -4.80
N ARG A 90 12.51 -0.95 -3.59
CA ARG A 90 12.91 -2.00 -2.65
C ARG A 90 11.73 -2.91 -2.33
N LEU A 91 10.56 -2.34 -2.04
CA LEU A 91 9.38 -3.12 -1.65
C LEU A 91 8.74 -3.88 -2.81
N VAL A 92 8.77 -3.32 -4.03
CA VAL A 92 8.40 -4.07 -5.24
C VAL A 92 9.33 -5.27 -5.44
N ASN A 93 10.65 -5.09 -5.26
CA ASN A 93 11.62 -6.18 -5.39
C ASN A 93 11.45 -7.25 -4.32
N ASP A 94 11.26 -6.85 -3.06
CA ASP A 94 10.99 -7.78 -1.97
C ASP A 94 9.72 -8.61 -2.25
N ARG A 95 8.67 -7.97 -2.79
CA ARG A 95 7.40 -8.64 -3.15
C ARG A 95 7.58 -9.62 -4.30
N LYS A 96 8.31 -9.22 -5.35
CA LYS A 96 8.68 -10.12 -6.45
C LYS A 96 9.43 -11.34 -5.93
N SER A 97 10.43 -11.13 -5.07
CA SER A 97 11.21 -12.23 -4.46
C SER A 97 10.32 -13.20 -3.67
N ALA A 98 9.39 -12.68 -2.87
CA ALA A 98 8.44 -13.51 -2.14
C ALA A 98 7.57 -14.37 -3.09
N LEU A 99 6.97 -13.75 -4.11
CA LEU A 99 6.13 -14.45 -5.08
C LEU A 99 6.93 -15.46 -5.93
N THR A 100 8.15 -15.13 -6.34
CA THR A 100 9.05 -16.05 -7.06
C THR A 100 9.42 -17.25 -6.19
N THR A 101 9.63 -17.05 -4.89
CA THR A 101 9.86 -18.17 -3.96
C THR A 101 8.68 -19.13 -3.94
N ILE A 102 7.45 -18.60 -3.88
CA ILE A 102 6.22 -19.40 -3.88
C ILE A 102 6.04 -20.10 -5.23
N TYR A 103 6.26 -19.39 -6.32
CA TYR A 103 6.23 -19.90 -7.68
C TYR A 103 7.15 -21.12 -7.86
N ASN A 104 8.40 -20.99 -7.40
CA ASN A 104 9.38 -22.08 -7.45
C ASN A 104 8.98 -23.24 -6.54
N SER A 105 8.49 -22.97 -5.33
CA SER A 105 8.02 -24.02 -4.41
C SER A 105 6.83 -24.82 -4.95
N LYS A 106 6.02 -24.21 -5.81
CA LYS A 106 4.88 -24.83 -6.50
C LYS A 106 5.29 -25.56 -7.79
N ASN A 107 6.58 -25.55 -8.16
CA ASN A 107 7.10 -26.10 -9.41
C ASN A 107 6.36 -25.56 -10.65
N CYS A 108 6.01 -24.27 -10.62
CA CYS A 108 5.35 -23.63 -11.75
C CYS A 108 6.29 -23.57 -12.96
N THR A 109 5.74 -23.76 -14.17
CA THR A 109 6.51 -23.68 -15.42
C THR A 109 6.63 -22.24 -15.92
N PRO A 110 7.83 -21.80 -16.36
CA PRO A 110 8.11 -20.44 -16.86
C PRO A 110 7.07 -19.92 -17.86
#